data_AF-A0A3D3CN01-F1
#
_entry.id   AF-A0A3D3CN01-F1
#
_cell.length_a   1.000
_cell.length_b   1.000
_cell.length_c   1.000
_cell.angle_alpha   90.00
_cell.angle_beta   90.00
_cell.angle_gamma   90.00
#
_symmetry.space_group_name_H-M   'P 1'
#
loop_
_entity.id
_entity.type
_entity.pdbx_description
1 polymer ?
#
loop_
_entity_poly.entity_id
_entity_poly.type
_entity_poly.pdbx_seq_one_letter_code
_entity_poly.pdbx_strand_id
1 'polypeptide(L)'
;MLTTFHVYGDESIAGNTVVYGLVIVPEEKLELIETILGDVKERFKASRRTRFHCREVFHKDARRKTEWSHLTDDGAYELALTITDNLSGKGLETRIGHVDRRDIKHEIPGPRGHKSIAINDAKELI
;
A
#
# COMPACT_ATOMS: atom_id res chain seq x y z
N MET A 1 -19.35 -13.34 15.35
CA MET A 1 -18.47 -12.20 15.71
C MET A 1 -18.23 -11.41 14.44
N LEU A 2 -18.24 -10.08 14.53
CA LEU A 2 -17.82 -9.23 13.40
C LEU A 2 -16.28 -9.28 13.33
N THR A 3 -15.74 -9.64 12.17
CA THR A 3 -14.29 -9.61 11.92
C THR A 3 -13.88 -8.16 11.69
N THR A 4 -12.90 -7.68 12.45
CA THR A 4 -12.27 -6.37 12.22
C THR A 4 -11.21 -6.51 11.14
N PHE A 5 -11.13 -5.52 10.24
CA PHE A 5 -10.15 -5.49 9.16
C PHE A 5 -9.32 -4.21 9.24
N HIS A 6 -8.02 -4.35 9.00
CA HIS A 6 -7.12 -3.25 8.72
C HIS A 6 -7.04 -3.06 7.21
N VAL A 7 -7.23 -1.82 6.76
CA VAL A 7 -7.16 -1.48 5.33
C VAL A 7 -6.05 -0.45 5.15
N TYR A 8 -5.06 -0.80 4.35
CA TYR A 8 -3.95 0.08 3.98
C TYR A 8 -4.10 0.44 2.51
N GLY A 9 -4.10 1.73 2.20
CA GLY A 9 -4.20 2.25 0.84
C GLY A 9 -2.99 3.11 0.48
N ASP A 10 -2.63 3.11 -0.79
CA ASP A 10 -1.73 4.10 -1.37
C ASP A 10 -2.15 4.37 -2.82
N GLU A 11 -2.00 5.60 -3.28
CA GLU A 11 -2.35 6.01 -4.63
C GLU A 11 -1.14 6.44 -5.46
N SER A 12 -1.26 6.22 -6.78
CA SER A 12 -0.36 6.77 -7.78
C SER A 12 -1.17 7.55 -8.79
N ILE A 13 -0.73 8.77 -9.09
CA ILE A 13 -1.43 9.70 -9.97
C ILE A 13 -0.58 10.00 -11.19
N ALA A 14 -1.14 9.77 -12.38
CA ALA A 14 -0.53 10.11 -13.65
C ALA A 14 -1.57 10.77 -14.57
N GLY A 15 -1.43 12.10 -14.76
CA GLY A 15 -2.40 12.89 -15.51
C GLY A 15 -3.79 12.85 -14.87
N ASN A 16 -4.76 12.31 -15.61
CA ASN A 16 -6.13 12.13 -15.15
C ASN A 16 -6.40 10.75 -14.54
N THR A 17 -5.43 9.83 -14.53
CA THR A 17 -5.63 8.51 -13.95
C THR A 17 -5.10 8.49 -12.52
N VAL A 18 -5.95 8.07 -11.58
CA VAL A 18 -5.54 7.68 -10.23
C VAL A 18 -5.64 6.17 -10.15
N VAL A 19 -4.53 5.52 -9.80
CA VAL A 19 -4.49 4.08 -9.49
C VAL A 19 -4.36 3.95 -7.99
N TYR A 20 -5.20 3.14 -7.37
CA TYR A 20 -5.16 2.87 -5.94
C TYR A 20 -4.87 1.39 -5.70
N GLY A 21 -3.96 1.12 -4.77
CA GLY A 21 -3.70 -0.20 -4.23
C GLY A 21 -4.22 -0.26 -2.81
N LEU A 22 -5.02 -1.28 -2.50
CA LEU A 22 -5.49 -1.59 -1.15
C LEU A 22 -4.93 -2.94 -0.71
N VAL A 23 -4.46 -3.00 0.53
CA VAL A 23 -4.13 -4.23 1.25
C VAL A 23 -5.10 -4.34 2.43
N ILE A 24 -5.87 -5.41 2.46
CA ILE A 24 -6.87 -5.67 3.49
C ILE A 24 -6.39 -6.86 4.31
N VAL A 25 -6.25 -6.68 5.62
CA VAL A 25 -5.72 -7.67 6.56
C VAL A 25 -6.75 -7.90 7.67
N PRO A 26 -7.24 -9.13 7.86
CA PRO A 26 -8.03 -9.48 9.03
C PRO A 26 -7.21 -9.25 10.32
N GLU A 27 -7.81 -8.70 11.36
CA GLU A 27 -7.16 -8.44 12.66
C GLU A 27 -6.38 -9.66 13.17
N GLU A 28 -6.99 -10.85 13.09
CA GLU A 28 -6.40 -12.10 13.55
C GLU A 28 -5.18 -12.57 12.75
N LYS A 29 -4.90 -11.93 11.60
CA LYS A 29 -3.73 -12.21 10.76
C LYS A 29 -2.66 -11.13 10.87
N LEU A 30 -2.93 -9.98 11.48
CA LEU A 30 -2.04 -8.82 11.45
C LEU A 30 -0.65 -9.16 12.00
N GLU A 31 -0.57 -9.75 13.19
CA GLU A 31 0.71 -10.11 13.83
C GLU A 31 1.54 -11.10 12.98
N LEU A 32 0.88 -12.08 12.36
CA LEU A 32 1.53 -13.03 11.45
C LEU A 32 2.11 -12.32 10.22
N ILE A 33 1.34 -11.43 9.62
CA ILE A 33 1.75 -10.67 8.42
C ILE A 33 2.93 -9.75 8.76
N GLU A 34 2.86 -9.01 9.87
CA GLU A 34 3.95 -8.15 10.34
C GLU A 34 5.22 -8.95 10.66
N THR A 35 5.06 -10.15 11.23
CA THR A 35 6.18 -11.07 11.49
C THR A 35 6.85 -11.49 10.19
N ILE A 36 6.08 -11.97 9.21
CA ILE A 36 6.59 -12.38 7.90
C ILE A 36 7.29 -11.20 7.19
N LEU A 37 6.68 -10.02 7.19
CA LEU A 37 7.30 -8.81 6.64
C LEU A 37 8.61 -8.48 7.33
N GLY A 38 8.66 -8.53 8.67
CA GLY A 38 9.87 -8.31 9.44
C GLY A 38 10.98 -9.27 9.05
N ASP A 39 10.67 -10.56 8.97
CA ASP A 39 11.63 -11.61 8.64
C ASP A 39 12.17 -11.44 7.20
N VAL A 40 11.32 -11.05 6.25
CA VAL A 40 11.77 -10.76 4.88
C VAL A 40 12.68 -9.53 4.87
N LYS A 41 12.35 -8.43 5.55
CA LYS A 41 13.23 -7.24 5.61
C LYS A 41 14.61 -7.57 6.17
N GLU A 42 14.68 -8.39 7.21
CA GLU A 42 15.93 -8.82 7.83
C GLU A 42 16.79 -9.68 6.87
N ARG A 43 16.19 -10.56 6.06
CA ARG A 43 16.90 -11.31 5.00
C ARG A 43 17.58 -10.38 4.00
N PHE A 44 16.98 -9.23 3.74
CA PHE A 44 17.52 -8.17 2.87
C PHE A 44 18.34 -7.11 3.64
N LYS A 45 18.81 -7.43 4.85
CA LYS A 45 19.70 -6.61 5.70
C LYS A 45 19.11 -5.27 6.15
N ALA A 46 17.79 -5.14 6.17
CA ALA A 46 17.11 -4.00 6.78
C ALA A 46 16.52 -4.36 8.14
N SER A 47 16.28 -3.37 8.99
CA SER A 47 15.54 -3.57 10.23
C SER A 47 14.06 -3.93 9.98
N ARG A 48 13.45 -4.67 10.91
CA ARG A 48 11.99 -4.94 10.88
C ARG A 48 11.17 -3.64 10.83
N ARG A 49 11.69 -2.58 11.46
CA ARG A 49 11.08 -1.24 11.54
C ARG A 49 11.27 -0.42 10.27
N THR A 50 12.15 -0.84 9.37
CA THR A 50 12.43 -0.10 8.14
C THR A 50 11.19 -0.04 7.27
N ARG A 51 10.85 1.17 6.85
CA ARG A 51 9.72 1.39 5.96
C ARG A 51 10.02 0.76 4.59
N PHE A 52 9.06 0.04 4.05
CA PHE A 52 9.09 -0.40 2.65
C PHE A 52 8.15 0.51 1.87
N HIS A 53 8.72 1.45 1.11
CA HIS A 53 7.98 2.34 0.23
C HIS A 53 8.49 2.13 -1.20
N CYS A 54 7.60 1.88 -2.16
CA CYS A 54 7.98 1.58 -3.55
C CYS A 54 8.94 2.62 -4.14
N ARG A 55 8.64 3.91 -3.98
CA ARG A 55 9.57 4.99 -4.36
C ARG A 55 10.96 4.87 -3.70
N GLU A 56 11.03 4.63 -2.40
CA GLU A 56 12.30 4.47 -1.69
C GLU A 56 13.08 3.26 -2.17
N VAL A 57 12.41 2.16 -2.52
CA VAL A 57 13.06 0.89 -2.90
C VAL A 57 13.40 0.84 -4.40
N PHE A 58 12.57 1.38 -5.27
CA PHE A 58 12.76 1.24 -6.73
C PHE A 58 13.38 2.47 -7.39
N HIS A 59 13.34 3.65 -6.77
CA HIS A 59 13.99 4.83 -7.34
C HIS A 59 15.43 4.94 -6.81
N LYS A 60 16.43 4.71 -7.68
CA LYS A 60 17.86 4.67 -7.32
C LYS A 60 18.32 5.82 -6.41
N ASP A 61 17.97 7.06 -6.74
CA ASP A 61 18.39 8.22 -5.92
C ASP A 61 17.65 8.34 -4.58
N ALA A 62 16.41 7.85 -4.50
CA ALA A 62 15.68 7.81 -3.23
C ALA A 62 16.25 6.69 -2.35
N ARG A 63 16.50 5.51 -2.95
CA ARG A 63 17.07 4.33 -2.28
C ARG A 63 18.38 4.63 -1.57
N ARG A 64 19.26 5.39 -2.20
CA ARG A 64 20.56 5.81 -1.64
C ARG A 64 20.46 6.50 -0.27
N LYS A 65 19.30 7.06 0.09
CA LYS A 65 19.09 7.78 1.36
C LYS A 65 18.39 6.92 2.43
N THR A 66 18.22 5.63 2.18
CA THR A 66 17.48 4.71 3.05
C THR A 66 18.34 3.52 3.46
N GLU A 67 17.86 2.71 4.40
CA GLU A 67 18.49 1.43 4.74
C GLU A 67 18.52 0.44 3.56
N TRP A 68 17.81 0.70 2.47
CA TRP A 68 17.84 -0.10 1.25
C TRP A 68 18.99 0.26 0.30
N SER A 69 19.86 1.20 0.67
CA SER A 69 20.92 1.76 -0.20
C SER A 69 21.90 0.73 -0.74
N HIS A 70 22.07 -0.42 -0.08
CA HIS A 70 22.91 -1.52 -0.54
C HIS A 70 22.28 -2.40 -1.63
N LEU A 71 20.98 -2.28 -1.88
CA LEU A 71 20.31 -3.09 -2.89
C LEU A 71 20.61 -2.58 -4.31
N THR A 72 20.97 -3.51 -5.19
CA THR A 72 20.93 -3.33 -6.64
C THR A 72 19.47 -3.23 -7.11
N ASP A 73 19.25 -2.88 -8.38
CA ASP A 73 17.89 -2.87 -8.94
C ASP A 73 17.29 -4.29 -8.94
N ASP A 74 18.10 -5.31 -9.27
CA ASP A 74 17.69 -6.71 -9.18
C ASP A 74 17.37 -7.12 -7.74
N GLY A 75 18.18 -6.71 -6.75
CA GLY A 75 17.92 -7.01 -5.34
C GLY A 75 16.68 -6.30 -4.79
N ALA A 76 16.36 -5.11 -5.29
CA ALA A 76 15.11 -4.41 -4.97
C ALA A 76 13.89 -5.15 -5.53
N TYR A 77 14.01 -5.70 -6.75
CA TYR A 77 12.96 -6.52 -7.36
C TYR A 77 12.79 -7.86 -6.64
N GLU A 78 13.89 -8.54 -6.30
CA GLU A 78 13.89 -9.78 -5.52
C GLU A 78 13.25 -9.60 -4.15
N LEU A 79 13.52 -8.48 -3.47
CA LEU A 79 12.86 -8.13 -2.21
C LEU A 79 11.34 -8.08 -2.36
N ALA A 80 10.84 -7.40 -3.39
CA ALA A 80 9.41 -7.27 -3.62
C ALA A 80 8.74 -8.61 -3.96
N LEU A 81 9.36 -9.41 -4.82
CA LEU A 81 8.89 -10.77 -5.11
C LEU A 81 8.86 -11.63 -3.84
N THR A 82 9.91 -11.58 -3.03
CA THR A 82 9.99 -12.34 -1.78
C THR A 82 8.88 -11.93 -0.82
N ILE A 83 8.58 -10.63 -0.71
CA ILE A 83 7.44 -10.14 0.09
C ILE A 83 6.14 -10.76 -0.43
N THR A 84 5.86 -10.65 -1.73
CA THR A 84 4.64 -11.17 -2.34
C THR A 84 4.50 -12.68 -2.13
N ASP A 85 5.57 -13.44 -2.37
CA ASP A 85 5.57 -14.90 -2.26
C ASP A 85 5.35 -15.38 -0.82
N ASN A 86 6.00 -14.75 0.17
CA ASN A 86 5.88 -15.16 1.57
C ASN A 86 4.51 -14.79 2.17
N LEU A 87 3.88 -13.76 1.63
CA LEU A 87 2.56 -13.30 2.05
C LEU A 87 1.39 -13.94 1.28
N SER A 88 1.67 -14.55 0.13
CA SER A 88 0.67 -15.27 -0.66
C SER A 88 -0.01 -16.37 0.15
N GLY A 89 -1.35 -16.39 0.12
CA GLY A 89 -2.15 -17.35 0.87
C GLY A 89 -2.19 -17.15 2.39
N LYS A 90 -1.67 -16.03 2.92
CA LYS A 90 -1.69 -15.72 4.37
C LYS A 90 -2.94 -14.99 4.84
N GLY A 91 -3.98 -14.93 4.00
CA GLY A 91 -5.28 -14.34 4.33
C GLY A 91 -5.34 -12.82 4.17
N LEU A 92 -4.33 -12.21 3.55
CA LEU A 92 -4.44 -10.83 3.07
C LEU A 92 -5.17 -10.80 1.72
N GLU A 93 -5.92 -9.74 1.48
CA GLU A 93 -6.54 -9.46 0.19
C GLU A 93 -5.89 -8.21 -0.41
N THR A 94 -5.56 -8.25 -1.70
CA THR A 94 -5.07 -7.08 -2.43
C THR A 94 -6.12 -6.66 -3.45
N ARG A 95 -6.39 -5.36 -3.53
CA ARG A 95 -7.27 -4.79 -4.54
C ARG A 95 -6.54 -3.66 -5.24
N ILE A 96 -6.49 -3.75 -6.56
CA ILE A 96 -6.01 -2.65 -7.40
C ILE A 96 -7.20 -2.15 -8.18
N GLY A 97 -7.41 -0.85 -8.15
CA GLY A 97 -8.39 -0.20 -9.00
C GLY A 97 -7.84 1.10 -9.55
N HIS A 98 -8.61 1.68 -10.46
CA HIS A 98 -8.28 2.98 -11.02
C HIS A 98 -9.55 3.78 -11.22
N VAL A 99 -9.39 5.09 -11.20
CA VAL A 99 -10.44 6.04 -11.53
C VAL A 99 -9.87 7.10 -12.45
N ASP A 100 -10.64 7.47 -13.47
CA ASP A 100 -10.37 8.69 -14.23
C ASP A 100 -10.90 9.87 -13.42
N ARG A 101 -10.06 10.87 -13.16
CA ARG A 101 -10.41 12.07 -12.39
C ARG A 101 -11.56 12.85 -13.01
N ARG A 102 -11.82 12.68 -14.31
CA ARG A 102 -12.98 13.26 -14.99
C ARG A 102 -14.30 12.57 -14.60
N ASP A 103 -14.23 11.33 -14.14
CA ASP A 103 -15.39 10.53 -13.72
C ASP A 103 -15.66 10.65 -12.21
N ILE A 104 -14.75 11.28 -11.47
CA ILE A 104 -14.94 11.55 -10.05
C ILE A 104 -16.10 12.51 -9.89
N LYS A 105 -17.18 12.04 -9.25
CA LYS A 105 -18.30 12.90 -8.86
C LYS A 105 -17.81 13.90 -7.82
N HIS A 106 -18.03 15.18 -8.08
CA HIS A 106 -17.75 16.26 -7.12
C HIS A 106 -18.66 16.23 -5.89
N GLU A 107 -19.67 15.36 -5.86
CA GLU A 107 -20.54 15.15 -4.72
C GLU A 107 -20.77 13.65 -4.46
N ILE A 108 -20.58 13.23 -3.22
CA ILE A 108 -20.94 11.89 -2.75
C ILE A 108 -22.07 11.97 -1.71
N PRO A 109 -22.88 10.90 -1.54
CA PRO A 109 -23.89 10.85 -0.49
C PRO A 109 -23.25 11.05 0.89
N GLY A 110 -23.78 11.99 1.66
CA GLY A 110 -23.27 12.28 2.99
C GLY A 110 -23.72 11.23 4.02
N PRO A 111 -22.87 10.85 4.98
CA PRO A 111 -23.29 10.03 6.09
C PRO A 111 -24.22 10.80 7.04
N ARG A 112 -25.08 10.09 7.77
CA ARG A 112 -25.86 10.61 8.93
C ARG A 112 -26.71 11.87 8.65
N GLY A 113 -27.40 11.92 7.51
CA GLY A 113 -28.43 12.94 7.24
C GLY A 113 -27.95 14.15 6.42
N HIS A 114 -26.68 14.18 6.02
CA HIS A 114 -26.21 15.11 4.98
C HIS A 114 -26.65 14.62 3.59
N LYS A 115 -27.24 15.50 2.76
CA LYS A 115 -27.68 15.13 1.40
C LYS A 115 -26.50 14.78 0.50
N SER A 116 -25.44 15.59 0.55
CA SER A 116 -24.18 15.33 -0.16
C SER A 116 -23.01 16.00 0.55
N ILE A 117 -21.80 15.49 0.29
CA ILE A 117 -20.52 16.11 0.63
C ILE A 117 -19.85 16.50 -0.68
N ALA A 118 -19.47 17.77 -0.81
CA ALA A 118 -18.66 18.25 -1.92
C ALA A 118 -17.21 17.79 -1.75
N ILE A 119 -16.64 17.22 -2.80
CA ILE A 119 -15.25 16.77 -2.87
C ILE A 119 -14.46 17.86 -3.57
N ASN A 120 -13.63 18.55 -2.79
CA ASN A 120 -12.83 19.67 -3.27
C ASN A 120 -11.42 19.21 -3.66
N ASP A 121 -10.97 18.08 -3.11
CA ASP A 121 -9.71 17.43 -3.47
C ASP A 121 -9.97 15.94 -3.75
N ALA A 122 -9.42 15.42 -4.85
CA ALA A 122 -9.50 13.99 -5.17
C ALA A 122 -8.85 13.11 -4.09
N LYS A 123 -7.98 13.67 -3.25
CA LYS A 123 -7.43 13.00 -2.06
C LYS A 123 -8.45 12.77 -0.95
N GLU A 124 -9.59 13.47 -0.94
CA GLU A 124 -10.65 13.29 0.06
C GLU A 124 -11.49 12.02 -0.18
N LEU A 125 -11.28 11.34 -1.31
CA LEU A 125 -11.96 10.09 -1.69
C LEU A 125 -11.22 8.82 -1.26
N ILE A 126 -10.03 8.96 -0.66
CA ILE A 126 -9.10 7.88 -0.35
C ILE A 126 -9.02 7.69 1.16
#